data_AF-A0A8S3QYP2-F1
#
_entry.id   AF-A0A8S3QYP2-F1
#
_cell.length_a   1.000
_cell.length_b   1.000
_cell.length_c   1.000
_cell.angle_alpha   90.00
_cell.angle_beta   90.00
_cell.angle_gamma   90.00
#
_symmetry.space_group_name_H-M   'P 1'
#
loop_
_entity.id
_entity.type
_entity.pdbx_description
1 polymer ?
#
loop_
_entity_poly.entity_id
_entity_poly.type
_entity_poly.pdbx_seq_one_letter_code
_entity_poly.pdbx_strand_id
1 'polypeptide(L)'
;MASRTTFTIVAVLLSVFLYFYLDAHVPEPFPQKFKLKIMDAFMKTYGHVMSGMTSLGLIEYFSAADRKIGDWFILTMTTGFPWGSGVDSRLQITDTKLRDVRVKIYQPANSLGKKKRPVLVYFHGGGWSLLSADCYDPIMRKISRESEVVVISVE
;
A
#
# COMPACT_ATOMS: atom_id res chain seq x y z
N MET A 1 -25.20 -19.05 33.94
CA MET A 1 -26.12 -18.15 33.21
C MET A 1 -25.45 -16.83 32.83
N ALA A 2 -24.74 -16.14 33.74
CA ALA A 2 -24.06 -14.87 33.46
C ALA A 2 -23.09 -14.88 32.26
N SER A 3 -22.34 -15.96 32.04
CA SER A 3 -21.39 -16.06 30.92
C SER A 3 -22.04 -16.02 29.53
N ARG A 4 -23.26 -16.55 29.40
CA ARG A 4 -24.01 -16.52 28.12
C ARG A 4 -24.53 -15.11 27.83
N THR A 5 -25.07 -14.43 28.83
CA THR A 5 -25.57 -13.06 28.69
C THR A 5 -24.44 -12.08 28.36
N THR A 6 -23.30 -12.16 29.07
CA THR A 6 -22.13 -11.32 28.76
C THR A 6 -21.61 -11.57 27.35
N PHE A 7 -21.50 -12.83 26.93
CA PHE A 7 -21.10 -13.17 25.57
C PHE A 7 -22.04 -12.57 24.52
N THR A 8 -23.36 -12.71 24.71
CA THR A 8 -24.35 -12.14 23.80
C THR A 8 -24.25 -10.63 23.70
N ILE A 9 -24.10 -9.92 24.83
CA ILE A 9 -23.96 -8.46 24.85
C ILE A 9 -22.71 -8.03 24.07
N VAL A 10 -21.57 -8.68 24.33
CA VAL A 10 -20.32 -8.37 23.62
C VAL A 10 -20.45 -8.64 22.12
N ALA A 11 -21.07 -9.75 21.73
CA ALA A 11 -21.28 -10.09 20.32
C ALA A 11 -22.17 -9.07 19.61
N VAL A 12 -23.26 -8.61 20.24
CA VAL A 12 -24.14 -7.57 19.69
C VAL A 12 -23.39 -6.25 19.54
N LEU A 13 -22.69 -5.79 20.59
CA LEU A 13 -21.92 -4.55 20.55
C LEU A 13 -20.84 -4.59 19.46
N LEU A 14 -20.11 -5.70 19.35
CA LEU A 14 -19.10 -5.88 18.31
C LEU A 14 -19.74 -5.85 16.92
N SER A 15 -20.90 -6.48 16.74
CA SER A 15 -21.61 -6.51 15.45
C SER A 15 -22.10 -5.13 15.04
N VAL A 16 -22.65 -4.35 15.97
CA VAL A 16 -23.07 -2.96 15.75
C VAL A 16 -21.87 -2.09 15.40
N PHE A 17 -20.77 -2.22 16.13
CA PHE A 17 -19.52 -1.51 15.82
C PHE A 17 -19.03 -1.85 14.41
N LEU A 18 -18.92 -3.14 14.07
CA LEU A 18 -18.46 -3.57 12.76
C LEU A 18 -19.37 -3.09 11.62
N TYR A 19 -20.69 -3.08 11.84
CA TYR A 19 -21.66 -2.57 10.88
C TYR A 19 -21.36 -1.10 10.53
N PHE A 20 -21.27 -0.22 11.53
CA PHE A 20 -20.99 1.19 11.31
C PHE A 20 -19.57 1.43 10.79
N TYR A 21 -18.59 0.66 11.28
CA TYR A 21 -17.20 0.84 10.87
C TYR A 21 -16.98 0.50 9.40
N LEU A 22 -17.68 -0.52 8.89
CA LEU A 22 -17.67 -0.94 7.48
C LEU A 22 -18.69 -0.17 6.63
N ASP A 23 -19.41 0.81 7.17
CA ASP A 23 -20.39 1.59 6.42
C ASP A 23 -19.75 2.74 5.63
N ALA A 24 -18.77 2.41 4.80
CA ALA A 24 -18.26 3.36 3.82
C ALA A 24 -19.32 3.60 2.73
N HIS A 25 -19.63 4.86 2.47
CA HIS A 25 -20.44 5.25 1.31
C HIS A 25 -19.65 4.97 0.03
N VAL A 26 -19.99 3.89 -0.67
CA VAL A 26 -19.41 3.52 -1.95
C VAL A 26 -20.34 3.98 -3.07
N PRO A 27 -19.87 4.80 -4.03
CA PRO A 27 -20.70 5.24 -5.14
C PRO A 27 -21.10 4.07 -6.06
N GLU A 28 -22.32 4.12 -6.60
CA GLU A 28 -22.77 3.23 -7.66
C GLU A 28 -22.15 3.61 -9.01
N PRO A 29 -21.83 2.67 -9.93
CA PRO A 29 -22.08 1.23 -9.90
C PRO A 29 -20.81 0.41 -9.57
N PHE A 30 -20.06 0.75 -8.51
CA PHE A 30 -18.78 0.09 -8.24
C PHE A 30 -18.96 -1.42 -7.97
N PRO A 31 -18.35 -2.34 -8.77
CA PRO A 31 -18.66 -3.77 -8.68
C PRO A 31 -18.19 -4.43 -7.37
N GLN A 32 -17.05 -3.98 -6.81
CA GLN A 32 -16.38 -4.61 -5.68
C GLN A 32 -16.55 -3.83 -4.37
N LYS A 33 -17.77 -3.47 -4.01
CA LYS A 33 -18.05 -2.60 -2.84
C LYS A 33 -17.53 -3.16 -1.52
N PHE A 34 -17.69 -4.46 -1.30
CA PHE A 34 -17.25 -5.10 -0.06
C PHE A 34 -15.73 -4.99 0.12
N LYS A 35 -14.96 -5.22 -0.95
CA LYS A 35 -13.50 -5.05 -0.93
C LYS A 35 -13.11 -3.62 -0.59
N LEU A 36 -13.82 -2.64 -1.14
CA LEU A 36 -13.58 -1.23 -0.86
C LEU A 36 -13.93 -0.86 0.59
N LYS A 37 -15.03 -1.40 1.13
CA LYS A 37 -15.40 -1.23 2.55
C LYS A 37 -14.37 -1.81 3.51
N ILE A 38 -13.82 -2.99 3.19
CA ILE A 38 -12.70 -3.57 3.94
C ILE A 38 -11.47 -2.66 3.86
N MET A 39 -11.13 -2.20 2.65
CA MET A 39 -9.99 -1.30 2.44
C MET A 39 -10.11 -0.02 3.26
N ASP A 40 -11.29 0.60 3.25
CA ASP A 40 -11.61 1.79 4.05
C ASP A 40 -11.48 1.52 5.55
N ALA A 41 -12.00 0.38 6.04
CA ALA A 41 -11.83 -0.01 7.44
C ALA A 41 -10.35 -0.17 7.83
N PHE A 42 -9.51 -0.76 6.98
CA PHE A 42 -8.06 -0.82 7.22
C PHE A 42 -7.43 0.58 7.27
N MET A 43 -7.79 1.46 6.34
CA MET A 43 -7.28 2.84 6.28
C MET A 43 -7.67 3.65 7.52
N LYS A 44 -8.94 3.58 7.95
CA LYS A 44 -9.42 4.21 9.18
C LYS A 44 -8.66 3.69 10.40
N THR A 45 -8.50 2.37 10.47
CA THR A 45 -7.82 1.73 11.61
C THR A 45 -6.38 2.20 11.70
N TYR A 46 -5.67 2.21 10.56
CA TYR A 46 -4.32 2.76 10.45
C TYR A 46 -4.28 4.20 10.95
N GLY A 47 -5.16 5.08 10.47
CA GLY A 47 -5.22 6.47 10.90
C GLY A 47 -5.43 6.64 12.41
N HIS A 48 -6.33 5.86 13.01
CA HIS A 48 -6.57 5.88 14.46
C HIS A 48 -5.36 5.39 15.26
N VAL A 49 -4.70 4.32 14.82
CA VAL A 49 -3.49 3.81 15.48
C VAL A 49 -2.37 4.85 15.41
N MET A 50 -2.10 5.41 14.24
CA MET A 50 -1.03 6.42 14.08
C MET A 50 -1.32 7.69 14.88
N SER A 51 -2.58 8.14 14.91
CA SER A 51 -3.01 9.26 15.75
C SER A 51 -2.79 8.99 17.24
N GLY A 52 -3.15 7.78 17.71
CA GLY A 52 -2.91 7.36 19.08
C GLY A 52 -1.42 7.29 19.42
N MET A 53 -0.61 6.68 18.58
CA MET A 53 0.85 6.60 18.77
C MET A 53 1.50 7.98 18.83
N THR A 54 1.07 8.89 17.97
CA THR A 54 1.56 10.28 17.97
C THR A 54 1.12 11.04 19.22
N SER A 55 -0.13 10.87 19.65
CA SER A 55 -0.66 11.48 20.87
C SER A 55 0.06 11.01 22.13
N LEU A 56 0.60 9.78 22.11
CA LEU A 56 1.42 9.21 23.18
C LEU A 56 2.91 9.60 23.07
N GLY A 57 3.31 10.34 22.04
CA GLY A 57 4.72 10.72 21.80
C GLY A 57 5.61 9.55 21.37
N LEU A 58 5.05 8.45 20.86
CA LEU A 58 5.81 7.29 20.41
C LEU A 58 6.40 7.47 19.01
N ILE A 59 5.73 8.28 18.17
CA ILE A 59 6.13 8.63 16.82
C ILE A 59 5.82 10.09 16.56
N GLU A 60 6.54 10.70 15.63
CA GLU A 60 6.23 12.03 15.11
C GLU A 60 5.63 11.92 13.71
N TYR A 61 4.65 12.78 13.40
CA TYR A 61 4.08 12.88 12.06
C TYR A 61 5.17 13.19 11.03
N PHE A 62 5.10 12.52 9.88
CA PHE A 62 6.02 12.69 8.75
C PHE A 62 7.49 12.39 9.06
N SER A 63 7.76 11.73 10.19
CA SER A 63 9.09 11.21 10.49
C SER A 63 9.46 10.04 9.56
N ALA A 64 10.75 9.69 9.50
CA ALA A 64 11.19 8.51 8.76
C ALA A 64 10.54 7.22 9.29
N ALA A 65 10.24 7.16 10.59
CA ALA A 65 9.54 6.04 11.21
C ALA A 65 8.08 5.96 10.75
N ASP A 66 7.35 7.10 10.79
CA ASP A 66 5.97 7.19 10.28
C ASP A 66 5.89 6.78 8.79
N ARG A 67 6.79 7.31 7.97
CA ARG A 67 6.91 6.95 6.55
C ARG A 67 7.13 5.45 6.36
N LYS A 68 8.02 4.83 7.15
CA LYS A 68 8.33 3.39 7.05
C LYS A 68 7.17 2.51 7.51
N ILE A 69 6.47 2.92 8.56
CA ILE A 69 5.26 2.23 9.04
C ILE A 69 4.17 2.29 7.97
N GLY A 70 4.01 3.44 7.29
CA GLY A 70 3.12 3.59 6.15
C GLY A 70 3.47 2.65 5.00
N ASP A 71 4.75 2.52 4.64
CA ASP A 71 5.19 1.58 3.61
C ASP A 71 4.82 0.13 3.94
N TRP A 72 5.10 -0.30 5.18
CA TRP A 72 4.78 -1.64 5.65
C TRP A 72 3.27 -1.90 5.67
N PHE A 73 2.47 -0.90 6.05
CA PHE A 73 1.02 -1.00 6.00
C PHE A 73 0.54 -1.22 4.56
N ILE A 74 0.98 -0.39 3.61
CA ILE A 74 0.61 -0.54 2.19
C ILE A 74 1.08 -1.87 1.61
N LEU A 75 2.31 -2.30 1.91
CA LEU A 75 2.84 -3.59 1.45
C LEU A 75 2.05 -4.76 2.02
N THR A 76 1.74 -4.75 3.32
CA THR A 76 0.95 -5.81 3.96
C THR A 76 -0.45 -5.88 3.36
N MET A 77 -1.07 -4.73 3.14
CA MET A 77 -2.41 -4.64 2.58
C MET A 77 -2.48 -5.09 1.12
N THR A 78 -1.41 -4.90 0.33
CA THR A 78 -1.37 -5.23 -1.10
C THR A 78 -0.78 -6.61 -1.40
N THR A 79 0.10 -7.12 -0.53
CA THR A 79 0.84 -8.37 -0.75
C THR A 79 0.66 -9.42 0.35
N GLY A 80 0.04 -9.04 1.47
CA GLY A 80 -0.08 -9.88 2.67
C GLY A 80 1.14 -9.84 3.60
N PHE A 81 2.24 -9.20 3.21
CA PHE A 81 3.48 -9.14 3.98
C PHE A 81 4.12 -7.74 3.93
N PRO A 82 4.81 -7.29 4.99
CA PRO A 82 5.38 -5.93 5.05
C PRO A 82 6.71 -5.75 4.30
N TRP A 83 7.29 -6.81 3.72
CA TRP A 83 8.55 -6.76 2.99
C TRP A 83 8.34 -6.77 1.47
N GLY A 84 9.39 -6.38 0.72
CA GLY A 84 9.35 -6.29 -0.74
C GLY A 84 9.11 -7.64 -1.44
N SER A 85 8.71 -7.57 -2.71
CA SER A 85 8.27 -8.74 -3.51
C SER A 85 9.39 -9.71 -3.95
N GLY A 86 10.57 -9.64 -3.34
CA GLY A 86 11.71 -10.50 -3.66
C GLY A 86 12.22 -10.36 -5.10
N VAL A 87 12.72 -11.45 -5.66
CA VAL A 87 13.27 -11.52 -7.02
C VAL A 87 12.15 -11.81 -8.03
N ASP A 88 12.14 -11.12 -9.16
CA ASP A 88 11.25 -11.42 -10.29
C ASP A 88 12.11 -11.79 -11.51
N SER A 89 12.01 -13.02 -12.00
CA SER A 89 12.80 -13.52 -13.13
C SER A 89 12.43 -12.87 -14.47
N ARG A 90 11.26 -12.24 -14.57
CA ARG A 90 10.79 -11.56 -15.79
C ARG A 90 11.24 -10.11 -15.86
N LEU A 91 11.84 -9.58 -14.78
CA LEU A 91 12.24 -8.19 -14.70
C LEU A 91 13.71 -8.08 -14.26
N GLN A 92 14.47 -7.25 -14.96
CA GLN A 92 15.69 -6.69 -14.40
C GLN A 92 15.33 -5.44 -13.63
N ILE A 93 15.53 -5.47 -12.31
CA ILE A 93 15.23 -4.36 -11.42
C ILE A 93 16.54 -3.73 -10.97
N THR A 94 16.64 -2.41 -11.03
CA THR A 94 17.86 -1.69 -10.69
C THR A 94 17.52 -0.44 -9.89
N ASP A 95 18.05 -0.37 -8.68
CA ASP A 95 18.07 0.84 -7.87
C ASP A 95 19.27 1.70 -8.30
N THR A 96 19.01 2.95 -8.67
CA THR A 96 20.05 3.88 -9.12
C THR A 96 19.66 5.33 -8.83
N LYS A 97 20.51 6.27 -9.24
CA LYS A 97 20.21 7.69 -9.24
C LYS A 97 20.24 8.25 -10.66
N LEU A 98 19.22 9.03 -11.01
CA LEU A 98 19.20 9.84 -12.23
C LEU A 98 19.28 11.30 -11.82
N ARG A 99 20.39 11.97 -12.15
CA ARG A 99 20.65 13.36 -11.73
C ARG A 99 20.43 13.56 -10.22
N ASP A 100 21.04 12.70 -9.42
CA ASP A 100 20.95 12.64 -7.95
C ASP A 100 19.59 12.28 -7.33
N VAL A 101 18.54 12.13 -8.14
CA VAL A 101 17.23 11.62 -7.69
C VAL A 101 17.27 10.10 -7.65
N ARG A 102 16.92 9.50 -6.50
CA ARG A 102 16.81 8.04 -6.37
C ARG A 102 15.66 7.54 -7.24
N VAL A 103 15.90 6.46 -7.97
CA VAL A 103 14.87 5.80 -8.78
C VAL A 103 15.05 4.30 -8.71
N LYS A 104 13.94 3.58 -8.87
CA LYS A 104 13.89 2.14 -9.08
C LYS A 104 13.40 1.85 -10.48
N ILE A 105 14.25 1.23 -11.30
CA ILE A 105 13.99 0.96 -12.72
C ILE A 105 13.60 -0.50 -12.88
N TYR A 106 12.44 -0.74 -13.49
CA TYR A 106 11.93 -2.08 -13.84
C TYR A 106 12.02 -2.24 -15.35
N GLN A 107 12.79 -3.24 -15.80
CA GLN A 107 12.96 -3.53 -17.22
C GLN A 107 12.49 -4.95 -17.53
N PRO A 108 11.56 -5.15 -18.48
CA PRO A 108 11.17 -6.48 -18.92
C PRO A 108 12.37 -7.23 -19.53
N ALA A 109 12.65 -8.44 -19.04
CA ALA A 109 13.80 -9.25 -19.47
C ALA A 109 13.81 -9.48 -20.99
N ASN A 110 12.63 -9.75 -21.57
CA ASN A 110 12.43 -9.97 -23.02
C ASN A 110 12.71 -8.71 -23.87
N SER A 111 12.80 -7.54 -23.25
CA SER A 111 13.01 -6.26 -23.94
C SER A 111 14.45 -5.79 -23.93
N LEU A 112 15.35 -6.41 -23.16
CA LEU A 112 16.71 -5.91 -22.93
C LEU A 112 17.55 -5.73 -24.20
N GLY A 113 17.29 -6.51 -25.26
CA GLY A 113 17.96 -6.37 -26.56
C GLY A 113 17.33 -5.34 -27.53
N LYS A 114 16.19 -4.73 -27.18
CA LYS A 114 15.46 -3.81 -28.07
C LYS A 114 16.06 -2.39 -27.99
N LYS A 115 16.45 -1.82 -29.13
CA LYS A 115 17.00 -0.45 -29.21
C LYS A 115 16.03 0.65 -28.80
N LYS A 116 14.72 0.47 -29.05
CA LYS A 116 13.66 1.39 -28.64
C LYS A 116 12.68 0.66 -27.74
N ARG A 117 12.41 1.23 -26.57
CA ARG A 117 11.50 0.66 -25.57
C ARG A 117 10.59 1.78 -25.06
N PRO A 118 9.28 1.54 -24.92
CA PRO A 118 8.41 2.49 -24.25
C PRO A 118 8.83 2.63 -22.78
N VAL A 119 8.70 3.85 -22.25
CA VAL A 119 9.07 4.20 -20.87
C VAL A 119 7.88 4.84 -20.17
N LEU A 120 7.61 4.41 -18.94
CA LEU A 120 6.72 5.05 -18.00
C LEU A 120 7.55 5.61 -16.85
N VAL A 121 7.47 6.91 -16.61
CA VAL A 121 8.00 7.54 -15.40
C VAL A 121 6.87 7.66 -14.39
N TYR A 122 7.02 7.03 -13.22
CA TYR A 122 6.03 6.99 -12.17
C TYR A 122 6.50 7.81 -10.97
N PHE A 123 5.65 8.72 -10.50
CA PHE A 123 5.84 9.47 -9.27
C PHE A 123 4.87 8.93 -8.23
N HIS A 124 5.39 8.48 -7.09
CA HIS A 124 4.56 7.86 -6.07
C HIS A 124 3.66 8.88 -5.35
N GLY A 125 2.58 8.38 -4.74
CA GLY A 125 1.65 9.19 -3.95
C GLY A 125 2.16 9.49 -2.54
N GLY A 126 1.23 9.72 -1.61
CA GLY A 126 1.58 9.97 -0.20
C GLY A 126 1.70 11.45 0.17
N GLY A 127 1.08 12.34 -0.61
CA GLY A 127 0.91 13.75 -0.24
C GLY A 127 2.22 14.51 -0.02
N TRP A 128 3.30 14.10 -0.68
CA TRP A 128 4.65 14.68 -0.56
C TRP A 128 5.35 14.49 0.78
N SER A 129 4.83 13.64 1.68
CA SER A 129 5.40 13.47 3.01
C SER A 129 5.35 12.03 3.54
N LEU A 130 4.50 11.19 2.96
CA LEU A 130 4.32 9.79 3.34
C LEU A 130 4.67 8.88 2.16
N LEU A 131 4.87 7.59 2.47
CA LEU A 131 5.16 6.51 1.53
C LEU A 131 6.46 6.69 0.74
N SER A 132 6.95 5.61 0.13
CA SER A 132 8.15 5.61 -0.72
C SER A 132 7.94 4.82 -2.01
N ALA A 133 8.89 4.92 -2.94
CA ALA A 133 8.87 4.11 -4.16
C ALA A 133 8.82 2.60 -3.85
N ASP A 134 9.30 2.19 -2.66
CA ASP A 134 9.32 0.79 -2.24
C ASP A 134 7.94 0.20 -2.02
N CYS A 135 6.98 0.94 -1.43
CA CYS A 135 5.64 0.39 -1.19
C CYS A 135 4.83 0.22 -2.48
N TYR A 136 5.25 0.88 -3.57
CA TYR A 136 4.67 0.74 -4.91
C TYR A 136 5.35 -0.36 -5.75
N ASP A 137 6.40 -1.02 -5.23
CA ASP A 137 7.12 -2.07 -5.92
C ASP A 137 6.22 -3.16 -6.54
N PRO A 138 5.20 -3.71 -5.84
CA PRO A 138 4.36 -4.76 -6.40
C PRO A 138 3.60 -4.32 -7.66
N ILE A 139 3.06 -3.09 -7.65
CA ILE A 139 2.28 -2.58 -8.77
C ILE A 139 3.19 -2.14 -9.92
N MET A 140 4.38 -1.59 -9.64
CA MET A 140 5.35 -1.22 -10.68
C MET A 140 5.89 -2.45 -11.42
N ARG A 141 6.17 -3.54 -10.72
CA ARG A 141 6.49 -4.84 -11.34
C ARG A 141 5.38 -5.31 -12.25
N LYS A 142 4.13 -5.28 -11.75
CA LYS A 142 2.96 -5.71 -12.50
C LYS A 142 2.82 -4.92 -13.80
N ILE A 143 2.87 -3.58 -13.73
CA ILE A 143 2.75 -2.69 -14.88
C ILE A 143 3.88 -2.96 -15.88
N SER A 144 5.14 -2.98 -15.42
CA SER A 144 6.29 -3.20 -16.30
C SER A 144 6.18 -4.54 -17.05
N ARG A 145 5.84 -5.59 -16.32
CA ARG A 145 5.76 -6.96 -16.83
C ARG A 145 4.59 -7.20 -17.77
N GLU A 146 3.41 -6.66 -17.46
CA GLU A 146 2.19 -6.89 -18.24
C GLU A 146 2.09 -5.97 -19.45
N SER A 147 2.65 -4.76 -19.38
CA SER A 147 2.66 -3.81 -20.50
C SER A 147 3.93 -3.87 -21.35
N GLU A 148 4.93 -4.68 -20.97
CA GLU A 148 6.27 -4.71 -21.59
C GLU A 148 6.93 -3.33 -21.69
N VAL A 149 6.72 -2.48 -20.67
CA VAL A 149 7.22 -1.11 -20.58
C VAL A 149 8.34 -1.04 -19.54
N VAL A 150 9.37 -0.24 -19.82
CA VAL A 150 10.36 0.12 -18.80
C VAL A 150 9.70 1.11 -17.84
N VAL A 151 9.63 0.78 -16.56
CA VAL A 151 9.06 1.67 -15.53
C VAL A 151 10.20 2.28 -14.73
N ILE A 152 10.23 3.60 -14.61
CA ILE A 152 11.14 4.35 -13.74
C ILE A 152 10.29 4.90 -12.59
N SER A 153 10.36 4.24 -11.43
CA SER A 153 9.67 4.69 -10.22
C SER A 153 10.57 5.68 -9.47
N VAL A 154 10.09 6.91 -9.33
CA VAL A 154 10.81 8.01 -8.68
C VAL A 154 10.50 8.01 -7.19
N GLU A 155 11.54 8.21 -6.39
CA GLU A 155 11.50 8.36 -4.93
C GLU A 155 11.24 9.79 -4.45
#